data_AF-A0A2E2CT66-F1
#
_entry.id   AF-A0A2E2CT66-F1
#
_cell.length_a   1.000
_cell.length_b   1.000
_cell.length_c   1.000
_cell.angle_alpha   90.00
_cell.angle_beta   90.00
_cell.angle_gamma   90.00
#
_symmetry.space_group_name_H-M   'P 1'
#
loop_
_entity.id
_entity.type
_entity.pdbx_description
1 polymer ?
#
loop_
_entity_poly.entity_id
_entity_poly.type
_entity_poly.pdbx_seq_one_letter_code
_entity_poly.pdbx_strand_id
1 'polypeptide(L)'
;MSGLEEKLGPGHQQIVLGLLIFAAGALWGIMLASGDEINLQDLFISAVIMLSGAMITMLGISFGTDNEDDRTNDLQDAITELTGMLNTLQAKVTGGSESEDE
;
A
#
# COMPACT_ATOMS: atom_id res chain seq x y z
N MET A 1 2.06 4.94 -26.91
CA MET A 1 2.11 5.15 -25.45
C MET A 1 0.67 5.21 -24.97
N SER A 2 0.30 4.44 -23.96
CA SER A 2 -1.10 4.27 -23.55
C SER A 2 -1.54 5.49 -22.75
N GLY A 3 -2.68 6.10 -23.10
CA GLY A 3 -3.21 7.30 -22.41
C GLY A 3 -3.57 7.12 -20.93
N LEU A 4 -3.37 5.92 -20.38
CA LEU A 4 -3.46 5.64 -18.94
C LEU A 4 -2.19 6.05 -18.18
N GLU A 5 -1.01 5.96 -18.79
CA GLU A 5 0.27 6.34 -18.16
C GLU A 5 0.37 7.86 -17.94
N GLU A 6 -0.19 8.64 -18.89
CA GLU A 6 -0.22 10.10 -18.86
C GLU A 6 -1.20 10.68 -17.81
N LYS A 7 -2.21 9.90 -17.38
CA LYS A 7 -3.19 10.32 -16.36
C LYS A 7 -2.91 9.79 -14.96
N LEU A 8 -2.17 8.69 -14.84
CA LEU A 8 -1.99 7.97 -13.57
C LEU A 8 -0.63 8.20 -12.92
N GLY A 9 0.26 8.97 -13.57
CA GLY A 9 1.54 9.39 -13.00
C GLY A 9 2.46 8.22 -12.62
N PRO A 10 3.51 8.46 -11.80
CA PRO A 10 4.48 7.44 -11.39
C PRO A 10 3.88 6.23 -10.63
N GLY A 11 2.68 6.33 -10.06
CA GLY A 11 2.02 5.17 -9.42
C GLY A 11 1.13 4.34 -10.32
N HIS A 12 1.07 4.63 -11.62
CA HIS A 12 0.39 3.80 -12.63
C HIS A 12 0.71 2.31 -12.48
N GLN A 13 1.98 1.97 -12.24
CA GLN A 13 2.42 0.59 -12.10
C GLN A 13 1.84 -0.10 -10.85
N GLN A 14 1.70 0.63 -9.73
CA GLN A 14 1.10 0.10 -8.51
C GLN A 14 -0.41 -0.12 -8.68
N ILE A 15 -1.09 0.80 -9.37
CA ILE A 15 -2.52 0.69 -9.70
C ILE A 15 -2.78 -0.55 -10.56
N VAL A 16 -2.02 -0.72 -11.64
CA VAL A 16 -2.16 -1.89 -12.54
C VAL A 16 -1.88 -3.19 -11.79
N LEU A 17 -0.80 -3.23 -11.00
CA LEU A 17 -0.45 -4.42 -10.22
C LEU A 17 -1.54 -4.75 -9.18
N GLY A 18 -2.04 -3.75 -8.46
CA GLY A 18 -3.11 -3.91 -7.48
C GLY A 18 -4.40 -4.44 -8.12
N LEU A 19 -4.79 -3.91 -9.27
CA LEU A 19 -5.96 -4.37 -10.02
C LEU A 19 -5.81 -5.80 -10.53
N LEU A 20 -4.61 -6.20 -10.96
CA LEU A 20 -4.34 -7.57 -11.39
C LEU A 20 -4.45 -8.57 -10.23
N ILE A 21 -3.87 -8.23 -9.07
CA ILE A 21 -3.95 -9.05 -7.86
C ILE A 21 -5.41 -9.14 -7.37
N PHE A 22 -6.13 -8.02 -7.37
CA PHE A 22 -7.54 -7.97 -7.01
C PHE A 22 -8.37 -8.89 -7.92
N ALA A 23 -8.20 -8.78 -9.25
CA ALA A 23 -8.93 -9.60 -10.21
C ALA A 23 -8.58 -11.09 -10.08
N ALA A 24 -7.31 -11.43 -9.83
CA ALA A 24 -6.90 -12.81 -9.58
C ALA A 24 -7.57 -13.39 -8.33
N GLY A 25 -7.60 -12.64 -7.22
CA GLY A 25 -8.30 -13.04 -6.00
C GLY A 25 -9.82 -13.16 -6.18
N ALA A 26 -10.42 -12.31 -6.99
CA ALA A 26 -11.85 -12.39 -7.30
C ALA A 26 -12.20 -13.60 -8.16
N LEU A 27 -11.44 -13.86 -9.24
CA LEU A 27 -11.67 -15.00 -10.12
C LEU A 27 -11.45 -16.33 -9.41
N TRP A 28 -10.38 -16.42 -8.60
CA TRP A 28 -10.11 -17.60 -7.79
C TRP A 28 -11.20 -17.82 -6.74
N GLY A 29 -11.69 -16.74 -6.11
CA GLY A 29 -12.75 -16.81 -5.10
C GLY A 29 -14.08 -17.31 -5.67
N ILE A 30 -14.43 -16.86 -6.88
CA ILE A 30 -15.62 -17.33 -7.59
C ILE A 30 -15.51 -18.82 -7.91
N MET A 31 -14.33 -19.28 -8.35
CA MET A 31 -14.09 -20.69 -8.65
C MET A 31 -14.27 -21.57 -7.40
N LEU A 32 -13.74 -21.13 -6.26
CA LEU A 32 -13.90 -21.84 -4.97
C LEU A 32 -15.35 -21.84 -4.47
N ALA A 33 -16.06 -20.72 -4.62
CA ALA A 33 -17.45 -20.58 -4.19
C ALA A 33 -18.44 -21.35 -5.07
N SER A 34 -18.04 -21.72 -6.29
CA SER A 34 -18.88 -22.44 -7.26
C SER A 34 -18.70 -23.97 -7.22
N GLY A 35 -17.81 -24.48 -6.37
CA GLY A 35 -17.62 -25.92 -6.19
C GLY A 35 -18.72 -26.58 -5.34
N ASP A 36 -18.85 -27.90 -5.44
CA ASP A 36 -19.83 -28.69 -4.66
C ASP A 36 -19.59 -28.62 -3.15
N GLU A 37 -18.33 -28.49 -2.72
CA GLU A 37 -17.94 -28.23 -1.34
C GLU A 37 -17.20 -26.89 -1.24
N ILE A 38 -17.73 -25.98 -0.43
CA ILE A 38 -17.10 -24.68 -0.19
C ILE A 38 -15.97 -24.85 0.83
N ASN A 39 -14.73 -24.76 0.36
CA ASN A 39 -13.58 -24.67 1.23
C ASN A 39 -13.45 -23.24 1.78
N LEU A 40 -13.95 -23.02 3.00
CA LEU A 40 -13.97 -21.70 3.65
C LEU A 40 -12.56 -21.13 3.90
N GLN A 41 -11.56 -21.98 4.13
CA GLN A 41 -10.18 -21.53 4.31
C GLN A 41 -9.63 -20.93 3.01
N ASP A 42 -9.80 -21.63 1.90
CA ASP A 42 -9.33 -21.17 0.60
C ASP A 42 -10.10 -19.91 0.15
N LEU A 43 -11.41 -19.86 0.43
CA LEU A 43 -12.24 -18.69 0.15
C LEU A 43 -11.79 -17.46 0.96
N PHE A 44 -11.43 -17.65 2.24
CA PHE A 44 -10.87 -16.60 3.08
C PHE A 44 -9.54 -16.08 2.52
N ILE A 45 -8.63 -16.98 2.13
CA ILE A 45 -7.35 -16.61 1.51
C ILE A 45 -7.60 -15.79 0.23
N SER A 46 -8.55 -16.23 -0.60
CA SER A 46 -8.94 -15.52 -1.81
C SER A 46 -9.46 -14.11 -1.52
N ALA A 47 -10.26 -13.95 -0.47
CA ALA A 47 -10.77 -12.65 -0.03
C ALA A 47 -9.65 -11.74 0.50
N VAL A 48 -8.66 -12.28 1.22
CA VAL A 48 -7.49 -11.51 1.68
C VAL A 48 -6.67 -11.02 0.48
N ILE A 49 -6.40 -11.88 -0.50
CA ILE A 49 -5.68 -11.50 -1.74
C ILE A 49 -6.42 -10.37 -2.47
N MET A 50 -7.75 -10.50 -2.58
CA MET A 50 -8.59 -9.46 -3.17
C MET A 50 -8.46 -8.14 -2.41
N LEU A 51 -8.59 -8.16 -1.08
CA LEU A 51 -8.52 -6.97 -0.23
C LEU A 51 -7.14 -6.31 -0.27
N SER A 52 -6.07 -7.10 -0.32
CA SER A 52 -4.71 -6.59 -0.52
C SER A 52 -4.52 -5.94 -1.88
N GLY A 53 -5.04 -6.53 -2.98
CA GLY A 53 -5.02 -5.91 -4.30
C GLY A 53 -5.75 -4.57 -4.34
N ALA A 54 -6.91 -4.47 -3.67
CA ALA A 54 -7.65 -3.23 -3.54
C ALA A 54 -6.85 -2.16 -2.77
N MET A 55 -6.19 -2.53 -1.67
CA MET A 55 -5.34 -1.61 -0.91
C MET A 55 -4.15 -1.11 -1.73
N ILE A 56 -3.44 -2.00 -2.45
CA ILE A 56 -2.32 -1.60 -3.33
C ILE A 56 -2.80 -0.63 -4.42
N THR A 57 -3.97 -0.88 -4.97
CA THR A 57 -4.59 0.00 -5.97
C THR A 57 -4.90 1.37 -5.37
N MET A 58 -5.49 1.43 -4.17
CA MET A 58 -5.77 2.70 -3.49
C MET A 58 -4.49 3.45 -3.14
N LEU A 59 -3.44 2.78 -2.65
CA LEU A 59 -2.15 3.40 -2.40
C LEU A 59 -1.55 3.95 -3.71
N GLY A 60 -1.65 3.22 -4.81
CA GLY A 60 -1.21 3.69 -6.12
C GLY A 60 -2.00 4.90 -6.62
N ILE A 61 -3.30 5.00 -6.32
CA ILE A 61 -4.10 6.19 -6.64
C ILE A 61 -3.72 7.35 -5.72
N SER A 62 -3.54 7.11 -4.42
CA SER A 62 -3.27 8.16 -3.43
C SER A 62 -1.84 8.71 -3.48
N PHE A 63 -0.85 7.89 -3.84
CA PHE A 63 0.57 8.29 -3.85
C PHE A 63 1.17 8.38 -5.26
N GLY A 64 0.41 7.99 -6.28
CA GLY A 64 0.92 7.81 -7.64
C GLY A 64 0.66 8.93 -8.62
N THR A 65 -0.23 9.86 -8.30
CA THR A 65 -0.64 10.92 -9.23
C THR A 65 0.28 12.14 -9.07
N ASP A 66 0.78 12.67 -10.18
CA ASP A 66 1.55 13.92 -10.22
C ASP A 66 0.63 15.17 -10.29
N ASN A 67 -0.68 15.01 -10.05
CA ASN A 67 -1.61 16.12 -9.93
C ASN A 67 -1.49 16.73 -8.54
N GLU A 68 -1.02 17.98 -8.48
CA GLU A 68 -0.86 18.77 -7.25
C GLU A 68 -2.15 18.88 -6.42
N ASP A 69 -3.33 18.73 -7.03
CA ASP A 69 -4.64 18.81 -6.37
C ASP A 69 -5.11 17.49 -5.72
N ASP A 70 -4.59 16.33 -6.15
CA ASP A 70 -4.94 15.01 -5.60
C ASP A 70 -3.89 14.49 -4.59
N ARG A 71 -2.76 15.22 -4.46
CA ARG A 71 -1.80 14.94 -3.41
C ARG A 71 -2.50 15.15 -2.08
N THR A 72 -2.59 14.06 -1.35
CA THR A 72 -2.74 14.06 0.10
C THR A 72 -1.46 14.65 0.70
N ASN A 73 -1.21 15.94 0.43
CA ASN A 73 -0.05 16.71 0.91
C ASN A 73 0.16 16.45 2.41
N ASP A 74 -0.96 16.40 3.13
CA ASP A 74 -1.03 16.14 4.55
C ASP A 74 -0.47 14.78 4.99
N LEU A 75 -0.59 13.71 4.20
CA LEU A 75 -0.10 12.39 4.58
C LEU A 75 1.38 12.19 4.25
N GLN A 76 1.83 12.71 3.10
CA GLN A 76 3.25 12.66 2.74
C GLN A 76 4.07 13.55 3.69
N ASP A 77 3.55 14.73 4.03
CA ASP A 77 4.14 15.61 5.04
C ASP A 77 4.09 14.96 6.42
N ALA A 78 2.96 14.36 6.84
CA ALA A 78 2.88 13.67 8.13
C ALA A 78 3.84 12.48 8.24
N ILE A 79 4.06 11.70 7.17
CA ILE A 79 5.04 10.59 7.17
C ILE A 79 6.47 11.14 7.22
N THR A 80 6.76 12.22 6.51
CA THR A 80 8.08 12.87 6.52
C THR A 80 8.37 13.45 7.90
N GLU A 81 7.38 14.08 8.53
CA GLU A 81 7.44 14.58 9.90
C GLU A 81 7.62 13.45 10.92
N LEU A 82 6.83 12.36 10.81
CA LEU A 82 6.98 11.16 11.64
C LEU A 82 8.37 10.54 11.51
N THR A 83 8.91 10.48 10.28
CA THR A 83 10.26 9.95 10.04
C THR A 83 11.32 10.85 10.69
N GLY A 84 11.14 12.18 10.62
CA GLY A 84 12.00 13.14 11.32
C GLY A 84 11.93 13.01 12.85
N MET A 85 10.73 12.84 13.41
CA MET A 85 10.53 12.61 14.83
C MET A 85 11.15 11.28 15.28
N LEU A 86 10.96 10.21 14.51
CA LEU A 86 11.54 8.89 14.79
C LEU A 86 13.08 8.93 14.75
N ASN A 87 13.67 9.62 13.77
CA ASN A 87 15.13 9.80 13.70
C ASN A 87 15.65 10.63 14.89
N THR A 88 14.90 11.67 15.31
CA THR A 88 15.25 12.47 16.49
C THR A 88 15.16 11.64 17.77
N LEU A 89 14.12 10.81 17.88
CA LEU A 89 13.91 9.92 19.02
C LEU A 89 14.98 8.82 19.06
N GLN A 90 15.32 8.25 17.90
CA GLN A 90 16.39 7.28 17.75
C GLN A 90 17.72 7.91 18.17
N ALA A 91 18.07 9.09 17.66
CA ALA A 91 19.29 9.81 18.03
C ALA A 91 19.36 10.16 19.53
N LYS A 92 18.23 10.49 20.15
CA LYS A 92 18.17 10.75 21.59
C LYS A 92 18.32 9.48 22.43
N VAL A 93 17.80 8.35 21.95
CA VAL A 93 17.91 7.05 22.63
C VAL A 93 19.30 6.44 22.44
N THR A 94 19.93 6.58 21.27
CA THR A 94 21.29 6.06 21.00
C THR A 94 22.41 7.02 21.41
N GLY A 95 22.17 8.33 21.46
CA GLY A 95 23.14 9.34 21.88
C GLY A 95 23.18 9.61 23.40
N GLY A 96 22.28 8.99 24.17
CA GLY A 96 22.19 9.17 25.63
C GLY A 96 23.07 8.23 26.46
N SER A 97 24.02 7.51 25.85
CA SER A 97 24.84 6.50 26.54
C SER A 97 26.31 6.89 26.76
N GLU A 98 26.72 8.11 26.39
CA GLU A 98 28.07 8.61 26.66
C GLU A 98 28.01 9.91 27.46
N SER A 99 27.77 9.83 28.78
CA SER A 99 28.22 10.80 29.80
C SER A 99 27.69 10.38 31.17
N GLU A 100 28.46 9.60 31.92
CA GLU A 100 28.57 9.65 33.38
C GLU A 100 29.55 8.56 33.83
N ASP A 101 30.85 8.86 33.74
CA ASP A 101 31.91 8.22 34.52
C ASP A 101 33.18 9.11 34.43
N GLU A 102 33.18 10.22 35.17
CA GLU A 102 34.38 10.85 35.75
C GLU A 102 34.11 11.29 37.19
#